data_AF-A0A7C5EFK6-F1
#
_entry.id   AF-A0A7C5EFK6-F1
#
_cell.length_a   1.000
_cell.length_b   1.000
_cell.length_c   1.000
_cell.angle_alpha   90.00
_cell.angle_beta   90.00
_cell.angle_gamma   90.00
#
_symmetry.space_group_name_H-M   'P 1'
#
loop_
_entity.id
_entity.type
_entity.pdbx_description
1 polymer ?
#
loop_
_entity_poly.entity_id
_entity_poly.type
_entity_poly.pdbx_seq_one_letter_code
_entity_poly.pdbx_strand_id
1 'polypeptide(L)'
;MANVLKVVFGIGIAISLLILMLLGIQTFYPEPKYENFCDYSISPIKSFESCQDNMTVGECRTLMLNESSNYYETCSKNYDSAEKEYKKNFFIIANILGILAIIIAYFIKETINISAGVFMSGIIIILWSLMKSWTSANDKLKFVIALIVTAIIIFLAMDVNKRLKK
;
A
#
# COMPACT_ATOMS: atom_id res chain seq x y z
N MET A 1 -2.99 38.76 -5.04
CA MET A 1 -1.74 37.98 -4.79
C MET A 1 -1.77 37.18 -3.50
N ALA A 2 -2.15 37.75 -2.34
CA ALA A 2 -2.17 37.02 -1.06
C ALA A 2 -3.01 35.73 -1.05
N ASN A 3 -4.18 35.71 -1.71
CA ASN A 3 -5.03 34.51 -1.74
C ASN A 3 -4.47 33.38 -2.62
N VAL A 4 -3.72 33.72 -3.68
CA VAL A 4 -3.07 32.72 -4.55
C VAL A 4 -1.96 32.01 -3.78
N LEU A 5 -1.13 32.78 -3.07
CA LEU A 5 -0.02 32.23 -2.27
C LEU A 5 -0.54 31.27 -1.17
N LYS A 6 -1.65 31.62 -0.52
CA LYS A 6 -2.34 30.78 0.48
C LYS A 6 -2.74 29.41 -0.09
N VAL A 7 -3.32 29.38 -1.29
CA VAL A 7 -3.71 28.13 -1.97
C VAL A 7 -2.47 27.31 -2.36
N VAL A 8 -1.44 27.96 -2.90
CA VAL A 8 -0.18 27.30 -3.29
C VAL A 8 0.47 26.59 -2.10
N PHE A 9 0.52 27.25 -0.93
CA PHE A 9 1.04 26.61 0.27
C PHE A 9 0.19 25.41 0.72
N GLY A 10 -1.14 25.52 0.67
CA GLY A 10 -2.03 24.40 1.01
C GLY A 10 -1.79 23.17 0.11
N ILE A 11 -1.68 23.37 -1.20
CA ILE A 11 -1.37 22.31 -2.16
C ILE A 11 0.03 21.74 -1.93
N GLY A 12 1.02 22.61 -1.71
CA GLY A 12 2.40 22.20 -1.42
C GLY A 12 2.49 21.31 -0.18
N ILE A 13 1.75 21.66 0.89
CA ILE A 13 1.65 20.85 2.10
C ILE A 13 0.96 19.52 1.81
N ALA A 14 -0.15 19.52 1.06
CA ALA A 14 -0.88 18.31 0.73
C ALA A 14 0.01 17.29 0.00
N ILE A 15 0.74 17.75 -1.03
CA ILE A 15 1.64 16.90 -1.83
C ILE A 15 2.84 16.43 -0.99
N SER A 16 3.48 17.35 -0.26
CA SER A 16 4.69 17.01 0.51
C SER A 16 4.37 16.01 1.63
N LEU A 17 3.26 16.20 2.34
CA LEU A 17 2.84 15.30 3.41
C LEU A 17 2.40 13.95 2.85
N LEU A 18 1.72 13.92 1.70
CA LEU A 18 1.39 12.67 1.02
C LEU A 18 2.65 11.88 0.65
N ILE A 19 3.64 12.52 0.03
CA ILE A 19 4.92 11.88 -0.33
C ILE A 19 5.62 11.36 0.92
N LEU A 20 5.68 12.17 1.99
CA LEU A 20 6.28 11.76 3.25
C LEU A 20 5.61 10.52 3.84
N MET A 21 4.27 10.45 3.85
CA MET A 21 3.55 9.28 4.34
C MET A 21 3.82 8.05 3.48
N LEU A 22 3.83 8.18 2.14
CA LEU A 22 4.12 7.08 1.22
C LEU A 22 5.56 6.55 1.40
N LEU A 23 6.55 7.44 1.47
CA LEU A 23 7.94 7.09 1.72
C LEU A 23 8.13 6.48 3.11
N GLY A 24 7.42 7.01 4.12
CA GLY A 24 7.42 6.45 5.47
C GLY A 24 6.94 5.01 5.47
N ILE A 25 5.81 4.73 4.82
CA ILE A 25 5.31 3.35 4.69
C ILE A 25 6.35 2.48 3.96
N GLN A 26 6.89 2.92 2.82
CA GLN A 26 7.88 2.14 2.06
C GLN A 26 9.17 1.87 2.84
N THR A 27 9.59 2.80 3.72
CA THR A 27 10.82 2.68 4.50
C THR A 27 10.65 1.70 5.67
N PHE A 28 9.53 1.79 6.40
CA PHE A 28 9.29 0.95 7.58
C PHE A 28 8.58 -0.37 7.25
N TYR A 29 7.90 -0.42 6.11
CA TYR A 29 7.18 -1.58 5.61
C TYR A 29 7.44 -1.70 4.10
N PRO A 30 8.59 -2.30 3.71
CA PRO A 30 9.00 -2.40 2.31
C PRO A 30 8.14 -3.41 1.55
N GLU A 31 7.91 -3.12 0.26
CA GLU A 31 7.18 -4.01 -0.64
C GLU A 31 8.01 -5.27 -0.94
N PRO A 32 7.42 -6.48 -0.87
CA PRO A 32 8.12 -7.69 -1.26
C PRO A 32 8.56 -7.60 -2.72
N LYS A 33 9.83 -7.89 -2.99
CA LYS A 33 10.36 -7.94 -4.35
C LYS A 33 10.31 -9.37 -4.87
N TYR A 34 9.88 -9.55 -6.12
CA TYR A 34 9.82 -10.87 -6.77
C TYR A 34 11.15 -11.61 -6.70
N GLU A 35 12.26 -10.91 -6.91
CA GLU A 35 13.64 -11.41 -6.86
C GLU A 35 14.02 -12.05 -5.52
N ASN A 36 13.37 -11.63 -4.41
CA ASN A 36 13.64 -12.21 -3.08
C ASN A 36 13.00 -13.60 -2.92
N PHE A 37 12.05 -13.95 -3.78
CA PHE A 37 11.38 -15.24 -3.78
C PHE A 37 11.93 -16.10 -4.92
N CYS A 38 12.01 -15.52 -6.12
CA CYS A 38 12.33 -16.22 -7.35
C CYS A 38 13.70 -15.78 -7.82
N ASP A 39 14.66 -16.67 -7.62
CA ASP A 39 16.01 -16.46 -8.10
C ASP A 39 16.13 -17.06 -9.51
N TYR A 40 16.23 -16.17 -10.50
CA TYR A 40 16.41 -16.54 -11.90
C TYR A 40 17.74 -17.27 -12.15
N SER A 41 18.70 -17.22 -11.23
CA SER A 41 19.98 -17.92 -11.35
C SER A 41 19.91 -19.40 -10.98
N ILE A 42 18.81 -19.86 -10.35
CA ILE A 42 18.62 -21.28 -9.96
C ILE A 42 18.15 -22.15 -11.14
N SER A 43 17.96 -21.58 -12.34
CA SER A 43 17.63 -22.31 -13.57
C SER A 43 18.88 -22.47 -14.45
N PRO A 44 19.28 -23.63 -15.02
CA PRO A 44 18.94 -25.05 -14.84
C PRO A 44 20.10 -25.87 -14.23
N ILE A 45 21.04 -25.24 -13.51
CA ILE A 45 22.31 -25.89 -13.13
C ILE A 45 22.12 -26.93 -12.02
N LYS A 46 21.21 -26.70 -11.07
CA LYS A 46 20.88 -27.69 -10.02
C LYS A 46 20.09 -28.89 -10.55
N SER A 47 19.42 -28.76 -11.69
CA SER A 47 18.60 -29.84 -12.25
C SER A 47 19.41 -30.87 -13.04
N PHE A 48 20.70 -30.60 -13.35
CA PHE A 48 21.61 -31.64 -13.87
C PHE A 48 22.07 -32.60 -12.76
N GLU A 49 22.08 -32.17 -11.51
CA GLU A 49 22.48 -32.99 -10.35
C GLU A 49 21.40 -34.01 -9.97
N SER A 50 20.14 -33.78 -10.37
CA SER A 50 19.02 -34.70 -10.12
C SER A 50 18.89 -35.83 -11.15
N CYS A 51 19.71 -35.82 -12.22
CA CYS A 51 19.73 -36.91 -13.21
C CYS A 51 20.64 -38.06 -12.77
N GLN A 52 20.12 -39.28 -12.79
CA GLN A 52 20.89 -40.49 -12.50
C GLN A 52 21.53 -41.07 -13.77
N ASP A 53 22.67 -41.75 -13.61
CA ASP A 53 23.43 -42.36 -14.73
C ASP A 53 22.66 -43.42 -15.52
N ASN A 54 21.59 -43.98 -14.94
CA ASN A 54 20.75 -45.00 -15.56
C ASN A 54 19.57 -44.42 -16.37
N MET A 55 19.42 -43.08 -16.42
CA MET A 55 18.30 -42.42 -17.09
C MET A 55 18.61 -42.12 -18.56
N THR A 56 17.58 -42.18 -19.41
CA THR A 56 17.68 -41.64 -20.76
C THR A 56 17.72 -40.12 -20.75
N VAL A 57 18.31 -39.52 -21.80
CA VAL A 57 18.32 -38.06 -21.99
C VAL A 57 16.90 -37.47 -21.96
N GLY A 58 15.90 -38.21 -22.45
CA GLY A 58 14.50 -37.79 -22.44
C GLY A 58 13.88 -37.76 -21.04
N GLU A 59 14.16 -38.76 -20.20
CA GLU A 59 13.66 -38.82 -18.82
C GLU A 59 14.32 -37.75 -17.94
N CYS A 60 15.64 -37.60 -18.03
CA CYS A 60 16.38 -36.54 -17.36
C CYS A 60 15.83 -35.15 -17.73
N ARG A 61 15.58 -34.89 -19.03
CA ARG A 61 14.97 -33.63 -19.50
C ARG A 61 13.59 -33.39 -18.90
N THR A 62 12.76 -34.42 -18.80
CA THR A 62 11.40 -34.31 -18.26
C THR A 62 11.41 -34.00 -16.77
N LEU A 63 12.31 -34.63 -16.00
CA LEU A 63 12.51 -34.32 -14.59
C LEU A 63 12.93 -32.85 -14.39
N MET A 64 13.89 -32.36 -15.17
CA MET A 64 14.32 -30.96 -15.05
C MET A 64 13.19 -29.96 -15.32
N LEU A 65 12.37 -30.22 -16.35
CA LEU A 65 11.23 -29.36 -16.67
C LEU A 65 10.22 -29.36 -15.52
N ASN A 66 9.95 -30.51 -14.91
CA ASN A 66 9.03 -30.62 -13.78
C ASN A 66 9.57 -29.93 -12.52
N GLU A 67 10.85 -30.12 -12.18
CA GLU A 67 11.47 -29.45 -11.04
C GLU A 67 11.50 -27.93 -11.22
N SER A 68 11.88 -27.47 -12.42
CA SER A 68 11.85 -26.05 -12.76
C SER A 68 10.43 -25.48 -12.67
N SER A 69 9.43 -26.19 -13.22
CA SER A 69 8.03 -25.78 -13.15
C SER A 69 7.54 -25.70 -11.70
N ASN A 70 7.81 -26.73 -10.89
CA ASN A 70 7.44 -26.78 -9.48
C ASN A 70 8.11 -25.65 -8.69
N TYR A 71 9.37 -25.36 -8.97
CA TYR A 71 10.09 -24.24 -8.37
C TYR A 71 9.42 -22.90 -8.68
N TYR A 72 9.15 -22.61 -9.96
CA TYR A 72 8.50 -21.35 -10.36
C TYR A 72 7.08 -21.23 -9.79
N GLU A 73 6.30 -22.31 -9.79
CA GLU A 73 4.96 -22.32 -9.22
C GLU A 73 4.99 -22.05 -7.71
N THR A 74 5.85 -22.75 -6.98
CA THR A 74 6.01 -22.58 -5.52
C THR A 74 6.48 -21.18 -5.20
N CYS A 75 7.47 -20.69 -5.95
CA CYS A 75 8.00 -19.36 -5.76
C CYS A 75 6.95 -18.28 -6.02
N SER A 76 6.26 -18.34 -7.16
CA SER A 76 5.20 -17.38 -7.52
C SER A 76 4.11 -17.35 -6.45
N LYS A 77 3.70 -18.52 -5.94
CA LYS A 77 2.73 -18.60 -4.85
C LYS A 77 3.22 -17.93 -3.56
N ASN A 78 4.50 -18.10 -3.21
CA ASN A 78 5.08 -17.47 -2.03
C ASN A 78 5.14 -15.94 -2.19
N TYR A 79 5.54 -15.45 -3.36
CA TYR A 79 5.51 -14.03 -3.69
C TYR A 79 4.09 -13.46 -3.62
N ASP A 80 3.12 -14.10 -4.27
CA ASP A 80 1.72 -13.66 -4.30
C ASP A 80 1.12 -13.61 -2.90
N SER A 81 1.49 -14.56 -2.03
CA SER A 81 1.08 -14.59 -0.63
C SER A 81 1.66 -13.40 0.14
N ALA A 82 2.96 -13.17 0.03
CA ALA A 82 3.64 -12.05 0.67
C ALA A 82 3.12 -10.69 0.15
N GLU A 83 2.86 -10.58 -1.14
CA GLU A 83 2.34 -9.37 -1.77
C GLU A 83 0.90 -9.09 -1.31
N LYS A 84 0.05 -10.12 -1.18
CA LYS A 84 -1.30 -9.98 -0.62
C LYS A 84 -1.26 -9.51 0.83
N GLU A 85 -0.40 -10.10 1.66
CA GLU A 85 -0.23 -9.68 3.05
C GLU A 85 0.29 -8.24 3.13
N TYR A 86 1.27 -7.91 2.30
CA TYR A 86 1.80 -6.56 2.17
C TYR A 86 0.71 -5.55 1.83
N LYS A 87 -0.07 -5.79 0.76
CA LYS A 87 -1.18 -4.90 0.34
C LYS A 87 -2.23 -4.76 1.44
N LYS A 88 -2.55 -5.84 2.17
CA LYS A 88 -3.48 -5.78 3.32
C LYS A 88 -2.95 -4.88 4.44
N ASN A 89 -1.69 -5.01 4.81
CA ASN A 89 -1.10 -4.23 5.89
C ASN A 89 -0.88 -2.77 5.45
N PHE A 90 -0.44 -2.54 4.21
CA PHE A 90 -0.37 -1.21 3.59
C PHE A 90 -1.71 -0.49 3.67
N PHE A 91 -2.82 -1.18 3.35
CA PHE A 91 -4.17 -0.63 3.48
C PHE A 91 -4.43 -0.11 4.90
N ILE A 92 -4.17 -0.93 5.91
CA ILE A 92 -4.44 -0.58 7.31
C ILE A 92 -3.58 0.61 7.74
N ILE A 93 -2.26 0.57 7.48
CA ILE A 93 -1.31 1.61 7.88
C ILE A 93 -1.66 2.95 7.21
N ALA A 94 -1.91 2.94 5.90
CA ALA A 94 -2.25 4.13 5.14
C ALA A 94 -3.57 4.77 5.61
N ASN A 95 -4.57 3.96 5.96
CA ASN A 95 -5.83 4.49 6.51
C ASN A 95 -5.65 5.10 7.90
N ILE A 96 -4.86 4.47 8.78
CA ILE A 96 -4.56 5.04 10.10
C ILE A 96 -3.85 6.39 9.94
N LEU A 97 -2.82 6.48 9.10
CA LEU A 97 -2.11 7.72 8.82
C LEU A 97 -3.04 8.80 8.23
N GLY A 98 -3.91 8.43 7.29
CA GLY A 98 -4.87 9.35 6.70
C GLY A 98 -5.89 9.89 7.72
N ILE A 99 -6.41 9.03 8.60
CA ILE A 99 -7.31 9.42 9.69
C ILE A 99 -6.59 10.36 10.67
N LEU A 100 -5.35 10.03 11.06
CA LEU A 100 -4.54 10.89 11.92
C LEU A 100 -4.30 12.25 11.28
N ALA A 101 -3.98 12.32 9.99
CA ALA A 101 -3.82 13.57 9.26
C ALA A 101 -5.12 14.40 9.29
N ILE A 102 -6.28 13.78 9.05
CA ILE A 102 -7.59 14.44 9.13
C ILE A 102 -7.86 15.00 10.54
N ILE A 103 -7.57 14.23 11.58
CA ILE A 103 -7.75 14.65 12.98
C ILE A 103 -6.81 15.82 13.30
N ILE A 104 -5.52 15.72 12.93
CA ILE A 104 -4.53 16.78 13.14
C ILE A 104 -4.97 18.06 12.42
N ALA A 105 -5.43 17.96 11.17
CA ALA A 105 -5.94 19.09 10.41
C ALA A 105 -7.10 19.81 11.13
N TYR A 106 -7.99 19.05 11.77
CA TYR A 106 -9.09 19.61 12.55
C TYR A 106 -8.61 20.41 13.79
N PHE A 107 -7.48 20.05 14.39
CA PHE A 107 -6.90 20.78 15.52
C PHE A 107 -6.08 22.02 15.11
N ILE A 108 -5.53 22.06 13.89
CA ILE A 108 -4.80 23.22 13.34
C ILE A 108 -5.80 24.29 12.88
N LYS A 109 -6.45 24.95 13.84
CA LYS A 109 -7.57 25.86 13.59
C LYS A 109 -7.15 27.26 13.11
N GLU A 110 -5.92 27.66 13.37
CA GLU A 110 -5.45 29.03 13.16
C GLU A 110 -5.11 29.34 11.69
N THR A 111 -4.88 28.32 10.86
CA THR A 111 -4.42 28.51 9.48
C THR A 111 -5.19 27.62 8.51
N ILE A 112 -6.23 28.21 7.91
CA ILE A 112 -7.14 27.54 6.94
C ILE A 112 -6.38 26.79 5.84
N ASN A 113 -5.25 27.32 5.36
CA ASN A 113 -4.50 26.69 4.27
C ASN A 113 -3.73 25.45 4.72
N ILE A 114 -3.16 25.48 5.93
CA ILE A 114 -2.38 24.36 6.47
C ILE A 114 -3.36 23.23 6.80
N SER A 115 -4.47 23.52 7.47
CA SER A 115 -5.50 22.52 7.76
C SER A 115 -6.10 21.94 6.48
N ALA A 116 -6.41 22.75 5.48
CA ALA A 116 -6.92 22.25 4.19
C ALA A 116 -5.91 21.32 3.50
N GLY A 117 -4.62 21.68 3.48
CA GLY A 117 -3.56 20.86 2.89
C GLY A 117 -3.38 19.52 3.59
N VAL A 118 -3.30 19.53 4.93
CA VAL A 118 -3.17 18.31 5.74
C VAL A 118 -4.41 17.42 5.59
N PHE A 119 -5.61 17.99 5.64
CA PHE A 119 -6.86 17.26 5.45
C PHE A 119 -6.92 16.59 4.08
N MET A 120 -6.55 17.33 3.02
CA MET A 120 -6.50 16.82 1.65
C MET A 120 -5.51 15.66 1.50
N SER A 121 -4.32 15.76 2.10
CA SER A 121 -3.35 14.65 2.10
C SER A 121 -3.91 13.39 2.74
N GLY A 122 -4.67 13.53 3.85
CA GLY A 122 -5.30 12.42 4.54
C GLY A 122 -6.37 11.73 3.69
N ILE A 123 -7.19 12.50 2.98
CA ILE A 123 -8.16 11.94 2.02
C ILE A 123 -7.44 11.23 0.86
N ILE A 124 -6.44 11.87 0.26
CA ILE A 124 -5.75 11.30 -0.90
C ILE A 124 -5.07 9.98 -0.54
N ILE A 125 -4.41 9.87 0.61
CA ILE A 125 -3.75 8.61 0.98
C ILE A 125 -4.75 7.50 1.28
N ILE A 126 -5.91 7.81 1.86
CA ILE A 126 -7.00 6.84 2.05
C ILE A 126 -7.49 6.33 0.69
N LEU A 127 -7.76 7.23 -0.26
CA LEU A 127 -8.19 6.85 -1.61
C LEU A 127 -7.13 6.01 -2.34
N TRP A 128 -5.86 6.42 -2.26
CA TRP A 128 -4.74 5.70 -2.84
C TRP A 128 -4.61 4.29 -2.25
N SER A 129 -4.82 4.14 -0.94
CA SER A 129 -4.79 2.85 -0.27
C SER A 129 -5.90 1.90 -0.74
N LEU A 130 -7.10 2.43 -0.98
CA LEU A 130 -8.23 1.68 -1.51
C LEU A 130 -7.95 1.17 -2.92
N MET A 131 -7.37 2.02 -3.77
CA MET A 131 -6.98 1.64 -5.13
C MET A 131 -5.89 0.57 -5.12
N LYS A 132 -4.80 0.77 -4.36
CA LYS A 132 -3.67 -0.19 -4.30
C LYS A 132 -4.06 -1.55 -3.73
N SER A 133 -5.00 -1.57 -2.80
CA SER A 133 -5.34 -2.78 -2.01
C SER A 133 -6.67 -3.42 -2.40
N TRP A 134 -7.32 -2.92 -3.46
CA TRP A 134 -8.67 -3.32 -3.84
C TRP A 134 -8.84 -4.83 -4.05
N THR A 135 -7.85 -5.49 -4.65
CA THR A 135 -7.93 -6.93 -4.97
C THR A 135 -7.41 -7.83 -3.85
N SER A 136 -6.63 -7.29 -2.92
CA SER A 136 -5.94 -8.08 -1.89
C SER A 136 -6.58 -7.97 -0.50
N ALA A 137 -7.24 -6.87 -0.19
CA ALA A 137 -7.92 -6.70 1.09
C ALA A 137 -9.27 -7.44 1.12
N ASN A 138 -9.64 -7.97 2.29
CA ASN A 138 -10.95 -8.60 2.52
C ASN A 138 -12.07 -7.55 2.42
N ASP A 139 -13.18 -7.89 1.76
CA ASP A 139 -14.30 -6.95 1.56
C ASP A 139 -14.90 -6.46 2.87
N LYS A 140 -14.94 -7.32 3.90
CA LYS A 140 -15.35 -6.93 5.25
C LYS A 140 -14.47 -5.82 5.83
N LEU A 141 -13.15 -5.91 5.63
CA LEU A 141 -12.18 -4.92 6.12
C LEU A 141 -12.34 -3.59 5.40
N LYS A 142 -12.51 -3.61 4.06
CA LYS A 142 -12.75 -2.41 3.25
C LYS A 142 -14.00 -1.68 3.72
N PHE A 143 -15.09 -2.41 3.94
CA PHE A 143 -16.35 -1.83 4.39
C PHE A 143 -16.24 -1.19 5.78
N VAL A 144 -15.64 -1.90 6.76
CA VAL A 144 -15.48 -1.37 8.12
C VAL A 144 -14.62 -0.11 8.13
N ILE A 145 -13.50 -0.10 7.41
CA ILE A 145 -12.64 1.09 7.34
C ILE A 145 -13.36 2.25 6.64
N ALA A 146 -14.04 2.01 5.52
CA ALA A 146 -14.81 3.03 4.83
C ALA A 146 -15.92 3.63 5.71
N LEU A 147 -16.60 2.79 6.50
CA LEU A 147 -17.61 3.22 7.48
C LEU A 147 -16.99 4.13 8.55
N ILE A 148 -15.85 3.72 9.13
CA ILE A 148 -15.14 4.49 10.16
C ILE A 148 -14.70 5.85 9.61
N VAL A 149 -14.03 5.87 8.46
CA VAL A 149 -13.57 7.11 7.81
C VAL A 149 -14.75 8.05 7.54
N THR A 150 -15.85 7.50 7.00
CA THR A 150 -17.06 8.28 6.72
C THR A 150 -17.67 8.86 7.99
N ALA A 151 -17.79 8.06 9.06
CA ALA A 151 -18.32 8.51 10.35
C ALA A 151 -17.46 9.64 10.95
N ILE A 152 -16.12 9.52 10.89
CA ILE A 152 -15.19 10.54 11.37
C ILE A 152 -15.36 11.83 10.57
N ILE A 153 -15.36 11.76 9.23
CA ILE A 153 -15.50 12.95 8.38
C ILE A 153 -16.83 13.66 8.65
N ILE A 154 -17.94 12.92 8.75
CA ILE A 154 -19.26 13.49 9.06
C ILE A 154 -19.25 14.16 10.43
N PHE A 155 -18.73 13.48 11.46
CA PHE A 155 -18.66 14.02 12.81
C PHE A 155 -17.86 15.34 12.87
N LEU A 156 -16.67 15.35 12.27
CA LEU A 156 -15.81 16.53 12.22
C LEU A 156 -16.49 17.67 11.43
N ALA A 157 -17.13 17.36 10.30
CA ALA A 157 -17.86 18.35 9.52
C ALA A 157 -19.01 18.98 10.31
N MET A 158 -19.77 18.17 11.07
CA MET A 158 -20.85 18.66 11.93
C MET A 158 -20.34 19.58 13.04
N ASP A 159 -19.24 19.20 13.72
CA ASP A 159 -18.66 20.03 14.78
C ASP A 159 -18.10 21.35 14.24
N VAL A 160 -17.38 21.32 13.11
CA VAL A 160 -16.89 22.53 12.44
C VAL A 160 -18.06 23.45 12.07
N ASN A 161 -19.12 22.92 11.47
CA ASN A 161 -20.29 23.70 11.06
C ASN A 161 -21.01 24.34 12.28
N LYS A 162 -21.13 23.61 13.40
CA LYS A 162 -21.71 24.17 14.64
C LYS A 162 -20.89 25.35 15.17
N ARG A 163 -19.56 25.29 15.07
CA ARG A 163 -18.68 26.37 15.52
C ARG A 163 -18.71 27.59 14.60
N LEU A 164 -18.90 27.40 13.29
CA LEU A 164 -19.02 28.51 12.33
C LEU A 164 -20.34 29.29 12.47
N LYS A 165 -21.39 28.67 13.02
CA LYS A 165 -22.68 29.32 13.30
C LYS A 165 -22.73 30.08 14.63
N LYS A 166 -21.67 30.00 15.44
CA LYS A 166 -21.57 30.63 16.76
C LYS A 166 -20.71 31.88 16.67
#